data_AF-A0A251ZT45-F1
#
_entry.id   AF-A0A251ZT45-F1
#
_cell.length_a   1.000
_cell.length_b   1.000
_cell.length_c   1.000
_cell.angle_alpha   90.00
_cell.angle_beta   90.00
_cell.angle_gamma   90.00
#
_symmetry.space_group_name_H-M   'P 1'
#
loop_
_entity.id
_entity.type
_entity.pdbx_description
1 polymer ?
#
loop_
_entity_poly.entity_id
_entity_poly.type
_entity_poly.pdbx_seq_one_letter_code
_entity_poly.pdbx_strand_id
1 'polypeptide(L)'
;MIKRTKKIEIRVSKTEYEQLLQRKTKARLAEWVRETCLGSEPSKKAKPVPKVDPALLVALSKIGGNLNQIARYLNMDRTLSAQEKVKALLELASIEQSLGELVGNADKVF
;
A
#
# COMPACT_ATOMS: atom_id res chain seq x y z
N MET A 1 -12.51 -12.10 -3.83
CA MET A 1 -13.21 -11.85 -2.54
C MET A 1 -14.21 -12.98 -2.32
N ILE A 2 -14.06 -13.78 -1.26
CA ILE A 2 -14.98 -14.91 -1.00
C ILE A 2 -16.31 -14.36 -0.48
N LYS A 3 -17.40 -14.60 -1.20
CA LYS A 3 -18.76 -14.20 -0.80
C LYS A 3 -19.30 -15.17 0.25
N ARG A 4 -19.77 -14.64 1.39
CA ARG A 4 -20.41 -15.41 2.47
C ARG A 4 -21.92 -15.22 2.39
N THR A 5 -22.65 -16.28 2.04
CA THR A 5 -24.10 -16.23 1.75
C THR A 5 -24.96 -16.88 2.84
N LYS A 6 -24.36 -17.58 3.80
CA LYS A 6 -25.05 -18.25 4.91
C LYS A 6 -24.83 -17.48 6.22
N LYS A 7 -25.86 -17.42 7.06
CA LYS A 7 -25.86 -16.78 8.39
C LYS A 7 -26.04 -17.85 9.47
N ILE A 8 -25.36 -17.66 10.60
CA ILE A 8 -25.54 -18.45 11.83
C ILE A 8 -26.09 -17.49 12.88
N GLU A 9 -27.21 -17.82 13.50
CA GLU A 9 -27.82 -17.06 14.60
C GLU A 9 -27.73 -17.89 15.88
N ILE A 10 -27.22 -17.28 16.95
CA ILE A 10 -27.06 -17.92 18.26
C ILE A 10 -27.76 -17.02 19.27
N ARG A 11 -28.65 -17.60 20.07
CA ARG A 11 -29.23 -16.93 21.23
C ARG A 11 -28.23 -17.04 22.38
N VAL A 12 -27.92 -15.90 22.98
CA VAL A 12 -27.01 -15.80 24.12
C VAL A 12 -27.67 -14.99 25.22
N SER A 13 -27.37 -15.33 26.46
CA SER A 13 -27.68 -14.49 27.62
C SER A 13 -26.80 -13.23 27.62
N LYS A 14 -27.18 -12.23 28.42
CA LYS A 14 -26.42 -10.97 28.54
C LYS A 14 -24.98 -11.20 28.99
N THR A 15 -24.78 -12.10 29.95
CA THR A 15 -23.46 -12.44 30.50
C THR A 15 -22.58 -13.14 29.47
N GLU A 16 -23.14 -14.07 28.70
CA GLU A 16 -22.42 -14.74 27.61
C GLU A 16 -22.01 -13.76 26.51
N TYR A 17 -22.88 -12.80 26.18
CA TYR A 17 -22.55 -11.76 25.20
C TYR A 17 -21.38 -10.88 25.67
N GLU A 18 -21.36 -10.47 26.94
CA GLU A 18 -20.25 -9.71 27.52
C GLU A 18 -18.95 -10.51 27.54
N GLN A 19 -19.01 -11.80 27.91
CA GLN A 19 -17.85 -12.70 27.87
C GLN A 19 -17.29 -12.84 26.45
N LEU A 20 -18.15 -12.92 25.42
CA LEU A 20 -17.74 -12.97 24.02
C LEU A 20 -17.06 -11.66 23.59
N LEU A 21 -17.56 -10.51 24.04
CA LEU A 21 -16.93 -9.22 23.76
C LEU A 21 -15.57 -9.06 24.44
N GLN A 22 -15.43 -9.54 25.67
CA GLN A 22 -14.16 -9.49 26.40
C GLN A 22 -13.09 -10.42 25.81
N ARG A 23 -13.47 -11.61 25.33
CA ARG A 23 -12.55 -12.60 24.76
C ARG A 23 -12.12 -12.30 23.32
N LYS A 24 -12.84 -11.41 22.64
CA LYS A 24 -12.61 -11.07 21.24
C LYS A 24 -11.26 -10.36 21.08
N THR A 25 -10.38 -10.96 20.29
CA THR A 25 -9.03 -10.42 19.96
C THR A 25 -9.00 -9.57 18.68
N LYS A 26 -10.13 -9.47 17.97
CA LYS A 26 -10.26 -8.76 16.69
C LYS A 26 -11.16 -7.54 16.79
N ALA A 27 -11.24 -6.71 15.75
CA ALA A 27 -12.15 -5.57 15.72
C ALA A 27 -13.63 -5.98 15.55
N ARG A 28 -13.92 -7.13 14.94
CA ARG A 28 -15.29 -7.62 14.67
C ARG A 28 -15.54 -8.98 15.31
N LEU A 29 -16.68 -9.14 15.99
CA LEU A 29 -17.00 -10.37 16.72
C LEU A 29 -17.16 -11.56 15.75
N ALA A 30 -17.82 -11.35 14.61
CA ALA A 30 -17.99 -12.36 13.58
C ALA A 30 -16.67 -12.82 12.91
N GLU A 31 -15.60 -12.02 13.00
CA GLU A 31 -14.27 -12.41 12.53
C GLU A 31 -13.60 -13.33 13.56
N TRP A 32 -13.59 -12.90 14.82
CA TRP A 32 -13.07 -13.70 15.92
C TRP A 32 -13.80 -15.04 16.09
N VAL A 33 -15.14 -15.05 16.10
CA VAL A 33 -15.93 -16.30 16.19
C VAL A 33 -15.59 -17.26 15.05
N ARG A 34 -15.33 -16.76 13.84
CA ARG A 34 -14.99 -17.60 12.70
C ARG A 34 -13.60 -18.23 12.87
N GLU A 35 -12.61 -17.45 13.26
CA GLU A 35 -11.25 -17.95 13.51
C GLU A 35 -11.27 -18.99 14.64
N THR A 36 -11.97 -18.67 15.75
CA THR A 36 -12.09 -19.57 16.91
C THR A 36 -12.85 -20.86 16.59
N CYS A 37 -13.99 -20.80 15.89
CA CYS A 37 -14.83 -21.98 15.64
C CYS A 37 -14.36 -22.83 14.44
N LEU A 38 -13.67 -22.24 13.47
CA LEU A 38 -13.19 -22.97 12.27
C LEU A 38 -11.70 -23.32 12.35
N GLY A 39 -11.03 -23.07 13.48
CA GLY A 39 -9.59 -23.30 13.65
C GLY A 39 -8.73 -22.60 12.60
N SER A 40 -9.26 -21.53 12.00
CA SER A 40 -8.61 -20.86 10.88
C SER A 40 -7.51 -19.98 11.45
N GLU A 41 -6.25 -20.31 11.12
CA GLU A 41 -5.09 -19.46 11.37
C GLU A 41 -5.44 -17.99 11.07
N PRO A 42 -5.08 -17.06 11.96
CA PRO A 42 -5.48 -15.66 11.84
C PRO A 42 -5.11 -15.18 10.44
N SER A 43 -6.11 -14.69 9.70
CA SER A 43 -5.88 -14.20 8.35
C SER A 43 -4.74 -13.19 8.41
N LYS A 44 -3.61 -13.54 7.79
CA LYS A 44 -2.39 -12.72 7.79
C LYS A 44 -2.80 -11.34 7.31
N LYS A 45 -2.99 -10.40 8.24
CA LYS A 45 -3.27 -9.00 7.89
C LYS A 45 -2.15 -8.58 6.94
N ALA A 46 -2.52 -7.86 5.88
CA ALA A 46 -1.56 -7.18 5.03
C ALA A 46 -0.49 -6.57 5.94
N LYS A 47 0.78 -6.88 5.66
CA LYS A 47 1.93 -6.44 6.46
C LYS A 47 1.68 -4.99 6.91
N PRO A 48 1.85 -4.67 8.21
CA PRO A 48 1.70 -3.30 8.65
C PRO A 48 2.53 -2.43 7.73
N VAL A 49 1.86 -1.50 7.04
CA VAL A 49 2.53 -0.56 6.13
C VAL A 49 3.60 0.12 6.98
N PRO A 50 4.89 0.08 6.57
CA PRO A 50 5.94 0.69 7.35
C PRO A 50 5.54 2.14 7.67
N LYS A 51 5.74 2.57 8.92
CA LYS A 51 5.45 3.93 9.36
C LYS A 51 6.43 4.87 8.67
N VAL A 52 6.10 5.24 7.44
CA VAL A 52 6.78 6.23 6.62
C VAL A 52 6.06 7.56 6.82
N ASP A 53 6.83 8.65 6.90
CA ASP A 53 6.29 10.00 6.97
C ASP A 53 5.32 10.25 5.79
N PRO A 54 4.04 10.58 6.05
CA PRO A 54 3.08 10.91 5.01
C PRO A 54 3.55 12.02 4.06
N ALA A 55 4.34 12.99 4.54
CA ALA A 55 4.90 14.05 3.71
C ALA A 55 5.88 13.49 2.66
N LEU A 56 6.65 12.48 3.02
CA LEU A 56 7.57 11.79 2.11
C LEU A 56 6.80 11.04 1.01
N LEU A 57 5.71 10.35 1.36
CA LEU A 57 4.88 9.65 0.37
C LEU A 57 4.22 10.60 -0.62
N VAL A 58 3.77 11.77 -0.14
CA VAL A 58 3.20 12.82 -1.00
C VAL A 58 4.26 13.40 -1.93
N ALA A 59 5.47 13.67 -1.42
CA ALA A 59 6.59 14.15 -2.23
C ALA A 59 6.96 13.13 -3.32
N LEU A 60 7.07 11.85 -2.96
CA LEU A 60 7.36 10.77 -3.90
C LEU A 60 6.27 10.62 -4.97
N SER A 61 5.00 10.75 -4.57
CA SER A 61 3.85 10.70 -5.50
C SER A 61 3.88 11.87 -6.50
N LYS A 62 4.27 13.07 -6.06
CA LYS A 62 4.45 14.24 -6.95
C LYS A 62 5.58 14.01 -7.95
N ILE A 63 6.70 13.44 -7.52
CA ILE A 63 7.83 13.09 -8.39
C ILE A 63 7.39 12.07 -9.45
N GLY A 64 6.70 10.99 -9.04
CA GLY A 64 6.18 9.99 -9.97
C GLY A 64 5.14 10.56 -10.95
N GLY A 65 4.31 11.52 -10.50
CA GLY A 65 3.38 12.25 -11.34
C GLY A 65 4.08 13.06 -12.43
N ASN A 66 5.12 13.82 -12.08
CA ASN A 66 5.92 14.60 -13.02
C ASN A 66 6.64 13.70 -14.03
N LEU A 67 7.24 12.61 -13.57
CA LEU A 67 7.89 11.61 -14.43
C LEU A 67 6.91 11.04 -15.47
N ASN A 68 5.71 10.68 -15.03
CA ASN A 68 4.68 10.16 -15.93
C ASN A 68 4.17 11.21 -16.93
N GLN A 69 4.14 12.49 -16.56
CA GLN A 69 3.82 13.57 -17.48
C GLN A 69 4.90 13.74 -18.56
N ILE A 70 6.18 13.70 -18.17
CA ILE A 70 7.31 13.77 -19.12
C ILE A 70 7.28 12.55 -20.06
N ALA A 71 7.09 11.34 -19.52
CA ALA A 71 6.99 10.14 -20.33
C ALA A 71 5.83 10.20 -21.33
N ARG A 72 4.65 10.68 -20.89
CA ARG A 72 3.50 10.90 -21.78
C ARG A 72 3.79 11.94 -22.84
N TYR A 73 4.42 13.06 -22.48
CA TYR A 73 4.78 14.11 -23.41
C TYR A 73 5.72 13.58 -24.51
N LEU A 74 6.77 12.86 -24.13
CA LEU A 74 7.72 12.23 -25.07
C LEU A 74 7.06 11.18 -25.97
N ASN A 75 6.08 10.46 -25.46
CA ASN A 75 5.37 9.40 -26.19
C ASN A 75 4.24 9.92 -27.09
N MET A 76 3.56 11.01 -26.71
CA MET A 76 2.42 11.58 -27.45
C MET A 76 2.86 12.57 -28.53
N ASP A 77 3.94 13.31 -28.30
CA ASP A 77 4.32 14.38 -29.21
C ASP A 77 5.13 13.84 -30.41
N ARG A 78 4.48 13.78 -31.57
CA ARG A 78 5.10 13.45 -32.86
C ARG A 78 5.92 14.62 -33.44
N THR A 79 5.89 15.79 -32.82
CA THR A 79 6.58 17.00 -33.31
C THR A 79 7.98 17.19 -32.73
N LEU A 80 8.29 16.56 -31.59
CA LEU A 80 9.64 16.56 -31.02
C LEU A 80 10.61 15.84 -31.96
N SER A 81 11.69 16.54 -32.32
CA SER A 81 12.80 15.96 -33.06
C SER A 81 13.47 14.84 -32.26
N ALA A 82 14.15 13.92 -32.96
CA ALA A 82 14.89 12.85 -32.31
C ALA A 82 15.92 13.38 -31.30
N GLN A 83 16.52 14.54 -31.57
CA GLN A 83 17.46 15.20 -30.65
C GLN A 83 16.81 15.65 -29.34
N GLU A 84 15.63 16.25 -29.40
CA GLU A 84 14.92 16.72 -28.20
C GLU A 84 14.48 15.54 -27.31
N LYS A 85 14.07 14.43 -27.94
CA LYS A 85 13.75 13.19 -27.23
C LYS A 85 14.98 12.60 -26.53
N VAL A 86 16.12 12.55 -27.22
CA VAL A 86 17.39 12.07 -26.63
C VAL A 86 17.82 12.97 -25.46
N LYS A 87 17.70 14.29 -25.59
CA LYS A 87 18.05 15.24 -24.52
C LYS A 87 17.17 15.02 -23.28
N ALA A 88 15.86 14.87 -23.46
CA ALA A 88 14.94 14.61 -22.35
C ALA A 88 15.22 13.26 -21.66
N LEU A 89 15.57 12.22 -22.43
CA LEU A 89 15.97 10.92 -21.87
C LEU A 89 17.27 11.00 -21.06
N LEU A 90 18.25 11.79 -21.53
CA LEU A 90 19.50 12.01 -20.81
C LEU A 90 19.29 12.76 -19.49
N GLU A 91 18.43 13.79 -19.48
CA GLU A 91 18.09 14.50 -18.24
C GLU A 91 17.35 13.61 -17.25
N LEU A 92 16.43 12.76 -17.74
CA LEU A 92 15.75 11.76 -16.91
C LEU A 92 16.73 10.75 -16.29
N ALA A 93 17.68 10.23 -17.06
CA ALA A 93 18.70 9.30 -16.55
C ALA A 93 19.61 9.95 -15.50
N SER A 94 19.93 11.25 -15.67
CA SER A 94 20.69 12.01 -14.69
C SER A 94 19.93 12.19 -13.36
N ILE A 95 18.62 12.45 -13.43
CA ILE A 95 17.75 12.53 -12.25
C ILE A 95 17.65 11.16 -11.55
N GLU A 96 17.52 10.07 -12.31
CA GLU A 96 17.51 8.71 -11.77
C GLU A 96 18.80 8.39 -11.01
N GLN A 97 19.96 8.70 -11.59
CA GLN A 97 21.26 8.50 -10.94
C GLN A 97 21.38 9.32 -9.65
N SER A 98 21.00 10.60 -9.68
CA SER A 98 21.06 11.49 -8.51
C SER A 98 20.14 11.01 -7.38
N LEU A 99 18.95 10.50 -7.71
CA LEU A 99 18.05 9.89 -6.74
C LEU A 99 18.61 8.57 -6.18
N GLY A 100 19.23 7.74 -7.03
CA GLY A 100 19.92 6.52 -6.62
C GLY A 100 21.05 6.78 -5.62
N GLU A 101 21.84 7.83 -5.85
CA GLU A 101 22.90 8.26 -4.93
C GLU A 101 22.35 8.77 -3.59
N LEU A 102 21.25 9.55 -3.61
CA LEU A 102 20.59 10.02 -2.38
C LEU A 102 20.02 8.84 -1.56
N VAL A 103 19.40 7.86 -2.21
CA VAL A 103 18.89 6.66 -1.54
C VAL A 103 20.03 5.80 -1.00
N GLY A 104 21.07 5.55 -1.80
CA GLY A 104 22.25 4.77 -1.37
C GLY A 104 23.07 5.45 -0.27
N ASN A 105 23.00 6.78 -0.14
CA ASN A 105 23.56 7.51 1.00
C ASN A 105 22.65 7.49 2.22
N ALA A 106 21.32 7.47 2.05
CA ALA A 106 20.38 7.32 3.16
C ALA A 106 20.53 5.94 3.84
N ASP A 107 20.82 4.88 3.08
CA ASP A 107 21.10 3.53 3.62
C ASP A 107 22.42 3.43 4.41
N LYS A 108 23.32 4.42 4.31
CA LYS A 108 24.59 4.48 5.07
C LYS A 108 24.48 5.26 6.38
N VAL A 109 23.36 5.95 6.61
CA VAL A 109 23.15 6.84 7.77
C VAL A 109 22.27 6.17 8.84
N PHE A 110 21.77 4.96 8.59
CA PHE A 110 21.06 4.11 9.56
C PHE A 110 21.81 2.83 9.87
#